data_AF-A0A955F9S7-F1
#
_entry.id   AF-A0A955F9S7-F1
#
_cell.length_a   1.000
_cell.length_b   1.000
_cell.length_c   1.000
_cell.angle_alpha   90.00
_cell.angle_beta   90.00
_cell.angle_gamma   90.00
#
_symmetry.space_group_name_H-M   'P 1'
#
loop_
_entity.id
_entity.type
_entity.pdbx_description
1 polymer ?
#
loop_
_entity_poly.entity_id
_entity_poly.type
_entity_poly.pdbx_seq_one_letter_code
_entity_poly.pdbx_strand_id
1 'polypeptide(L)'
;MNYSVTHRILKLFLMVVGLTLTANAGERYSGGSGNWNGITWYSNQARTVVSVLPGANDTVYIGNNDSVSFNLTTTIYKLVINDDATSAILEIGNNATARTLTINSALILNSGGTIQAGGTSTNHTISVGGDLQNSGNLDCETASAGINITFGGGIKCVISGSGTWDTRGLTFNKSAASDSVINRSSAFSQSVDGSYSATWTRGIYSHEVTDTVKMGQGNTTISANMTINMVTGGMYLSDGTVTATPTTTLQGTLKIQGGQVNVSYNNTATGHYQALDLTVATSTLVVTGGTLNIGGTTEYGNLRLANPSASVTINGASATVNAQRYVQNPGSAGASFTISAG
;
A
#
# COMPACT_ATOMS: atom_id res chain seq x y z
N MET A 1 39.84 -40.78 -60.34
CA MET A 1 38.58 -40.19 -59.82
C MET A 1 38.65 -40.20 -58.31
N ASN A 2 38.96 -39.06 -57.70
CA ASN A 2 39.03 -38.92 -56.24
C ASN A 2 37.73 -38.26 -55.77
N TYR A 3 36.85 -39.03 -55.11
CA TYR A 3 35.72 -38.49 -54.37
C TYR A 3 36.14 -38.27 -52.91
N SER A 4 36.17 -37.00 -52.52
CA SER A 4 36.34 -36.52 -51.15
C SER A 4 35.03 -36.71 -50.38
N VAL A 5 35.03 -37.62 -49.41
CA VAL A 5 34.04 -37.64 -48.32
C VAL A 5 34.70 -38.21 -47.06
N THR A 6 35.13 -37.35 -46.13
CA THR A 6 35.15 -37.74 -44.72
C THR A 6 34.77 -36.56 -43.82
N HIS A 7 33.46 -36.44 -43.58
CA HIS A 7 32.82 -36.10 -42.31
C HIS A 7 33.35 -34.85 -41.58
N ARG A 8 32.82 -33.63 -41.77
CA ARG A 8 31.52 -33.15 -41.20
C ARG A 8 31.23 -33.57 -39.74
N ILE A 9 32.24 -33.91 -38.96
CA ILE A 9 32.16 -33.85 -37.50
C ILE A 9 32.46 -32.39 -37.13
N LEU A 10 31.77 -31.87 -36.11
CA LEU A 10 31.97 -30.53 -35.56
C LEU A 10 31.19 -29.39 -36.21
N LYS A 11 29.87 -29.54 -36.32
CA LYS A 11 28.92 -28.41 -36.25
C LYS A 11 27.53 -28.83 -35.79
N LEU A 12 27.45 -29.83 -34.90
CA LEU A 12 26.32 -29.89 -33.97
C LEU A 12 26.68 -28.95 -32.83
N PHE A 13 26.56 -27.65 -33.10
CA PHE A 13 26.49 -26.64 -32.07
C PHE A 13 25.24 -27.00 -31.27
N LEU A 14 25.45 -27.70 -30.15
CA LEU A 14 24.42 -27.98 -29.17
C LEU A 14 24.07 -26.62 -28.56
N MET A 15 23.24 -25.88 -29.29
CA MET A 15 22.48 -24.77 -28.76
C MET A 15 21.48 -25.42 -27.80
N VAL A 16 21.95 -25.75 -26.60
CA VAL A 16 21.09 -25.75 -25.42
C VAL A 16 20.69 -24.29 -25.28
N VAL A 17 19.74 -23.86 -26.11
CA VAL A 17 18.88 -22.74 -25.79
C VAL A 17 18.40 -23.10 -24.40
N GLY A 18 18.79 -22.30 -23.41
CA GLY A 18 18.26 -22.37 -22.07
C GLY A 18 16.77 -22.13 -22.16
N LEU A 19 16.04 -23.17 -22.53
CA LEU A 19 14.61 -23.27 -22.48
C LEU A 19 14.33 -23.33 -20.99
N THR A 20 14.38 -22.16 -20.35
CA THR A 20 13.73 -21.96 -19.08
C THR A 20 12.28 -22.26 -19.39
N LEU A 21 11.85 -23.48 -19.08
CA LEU A 21 10.45 -23.83 -18.99
C LEU A 21 9.89 -22.87 -17.94
N THR A 22 9.39 -21.72 -18.39
CA THR A 22 8.61 -20.84 -17.56
C THR A 22 7.50 -21.71 -17.00
N ALA A 23 7.52 -21.93 -15.69
CA ALA A 23 6.48 -22.69 -15.01
C ALA A 23 5.15 -22.09 -15.45
N ASN A 24 4.34 -22.90 -16.15
CA ASN A 24 3.06 -22.46 -16.68
C ASN A 24 2.22 -21.93 -15.52
N ALA A 25 1.69 -20.72 -15.68
CA ALA A 25 0.68 -20.17 -14.79
C ALA A 25 -0.46 -21.20 -14.67
N GLY A 26 -0.77 -21.61 -13.45
CA GLY A 26 -1.85 -22.54 -13.17
C GLY A 26 -2.82 -21.99 -12.14
N GLU A 27 -4.02 -22.56 -12.11
CA GLU A 27 -4.93 -22.39 -10.98
C GLU A 27 -4.55 -23.38 -9.87
N ARG A 28 -4.73 -22.95 -8.62
CA ARG A 28 -4.44 -23.73 -7.42
C ARG A 28 -5.59 -23.58 -6.44
N TYR A 29 -6.36 -24.64 -6.25
CA TYR A 29 -7.45 -24.67 -5.28
C TYR A 29 -6.98 -25.41 -4.03
N SER A 30 -7.23 -24.85 -2.85
CA SER A 30 -7.02 -25.55 -1.59
C SER A 30 -7.84 -26.83 -1.56
N GLY A 31 -7.26 -27.89 -1.00
CA GLY A 31 -7.89 -29.20 -0.93
C GLY A 31 -8.32 -29.64 0.46
N GLY A 32 -8.44 -28.69 1.38
CA GLY A 32 -8.74 -28.95 2.78
C GLY A 32 -8.14 -27.88 3.70
N SER A 33 -8.40 -28.06 4.99
CA SER A 33 -7.82 -27.23 6.05
C SER A 33 -6.43 -27.74 6.49
N GLY A 34 -5.56 -26.81 6.88
CA GLY A 34 -4.23 -27.12 7.41
C GLY A 34 -3.15 -26.15 6.95
N ASN A 35 -1.89 -26.55 7.10
CA ASN A 35 -0.75 -25.72 6.68
C ASN A 35 -0.69 -25.59 5.16
N TRP A 36 -0.35 -24.39 4.65
CA TRP A 36 -0.23 -24.10 3.23
C TRP A 36 0.67 -25.10 2.48
N ASN A 37 1.80 -25.52 3.07
CA ASN A 37 2.68 -26.54 2.50
C ASN A 37 2.34 -27.99 2.88
N GLY A 38 1.28 -28.21 3.64
CA GLY A 38 0.83 -29.53 4.09
C GLY A 38 -0.49 -29.98 3.48
N ILE A 39 -1.31 -29.05 2.97
CA ILE A 39 -2.57 -29.40 2.27
C ILE A 39 -2.30 -29.86 0.84
N THR A 40 -3.26 -30.62 0.29
CA THR A 40 -3.27 -30.95 -1.13
C THR A 40 -3.77 -29.73 -1.92
N TRP A 41 -3.13 -29.46 -3.05
CA TRP A 41 -3.56 -28.44 -4.01
C TRP A 41 -4.14 -29.11 -5.25
N TYR A 42 -5.15 -28.50 -5.85
CA TYR A 42 -5.79 -28.96 -7.07
C TYR A 42 -5.59 -27.98 -8.22
N SER A 43 -5.46 -28.47 -9.46
CA SER A 43 -5.27 -27.60 -10.65
C SER A 43 -6.57 -27.02 -11.22
N ASN A 44 -7.73 -27.48 -10.72
CA ASN A 44 -9.04 -27.06 -11.17
C ASN A 44 -10.09 -27.32 -10.08
N GLN A 45 -11.28 -26.75 -10.23
CA GLN A 45 -12.42 -27.02 -9.33
C GLN A 45 -12.87 -28.48 -9.35
N ALA A 46 -12.59 -29.22 -10.43
CA ALA A 46 -12.83 -30.67 -10.52
C ALA A 46 -11.85 -31.51 -9.67
N ARG A 47 -11.00 -30.86 -8.86
CA ARG A 47 -10.11 -31.49 -7.88
C ARG A 47 -9.09 -32.46 -8.50
N THR A 48 -8.52 -32.10 -9.65
CA THR A 48 -7.36 -32.82 -10.19
C THR A 48 -6.12 -32.53 -9.33
N VAL A 49 -5.62 -33.54 -8.61
CA VAL A 49 -4.50 -33.41 -7.67
C VAL A 49 -3.25 -32.90 -8.39
N VAL A 50 -2.59 -31.90 -7.81
CA VAL A 50 -1.24 -31.50 -8.19
C VAL A 50 -0.30 -31.55 -6.99
N SER A 51 0.89 -32.10 -7.19
CA SER A 51 1.92 -32.21 -6.15
C SER A 51 2.76 -30.93 -6.02
N VAL A 52 2.31 -29.81 -6.57
CA VAL A 52 3.08 -28.57 -6.70
C VAL A 52 2.45 -27.49 -5.83
N LEU A 53 3.25 -26.91 -4.95
CA LEU A 53 2.85 -25.76 -4.14
C LEU A 53 2.61 -24.54 -5.05
N PRO A 54 1.66 -23.65 -4.70
CA PRO A 54 1.45 -22.42 -5.45
C PRO A 54 2.72 -21.57 -5.55
N GLY A 55 3.06 -21.18 -6.78
CA GLY A 55 4.21 -20.33 -7.09
C GLY A 55 3.84 -18.97 -7.70
N ALA A 56 4.86 -18.20 -8.07
CA ALA A 56 4.73 -16.78 -8.45
C ALA A 56 3.82 -16.48 -9.65
N ASN A 57 3.52 -17.49 -10.47
CA ASN A 57 2.66 -17.40 -11.66
C ASN A 57 1.27 -17.99 -11.42
N ASP A 58 1.01 -18.59 -10.26
CA ASP A 58 -0.24 -19.30 -10.00
C ASP A 58 -1.33 -18.36 -9.44
N THR A 59 -2.56 -18.60 -9.87
CA THR A 59 -3.75 -18.04 -9.21
C THR A 59 -4.22 -19.02 -8.14
N VAL A 60 -4.31 -18.53 -6.91
CA VAL A 60 -4.68 -19.33 -5.74
C VAL A 60 -6.11 -19.03 -5.31
N TYR A 61 -6.85 -20.10 -5.03
CA TYR A 61 -8.20 -20.09 -4.50
C TYR A 61 -8.18 -20.82 -3.16
N ILE A 62 -8.55 -20.13 -2.08
CA ILE A 62 -8.90 -20.78 -0.82
C ILE A 62 -10.40 -21.03 -0.86
N GLY A 63 -10.74 -22.30 -1.06
CA GLY A 63 -12.10 -22.78 -1.26
C GLY A 63 -12.93 -22.77 0.01
N ASN A 64 -14.22 -22.98 -0.15
CA ASN A 64 -15.17 -23.02 0.95
C ASN A 64 -14.89 -24.11 1.99
N ASN A 65 -15.12 -23.72 3.24
CA ASN A 65 -14.90 -24.45 4.47
C ASN A 65 -13.44 -24.86 4.69
N ASP A 66 -12.51 -24.33 3.89
CA ASP A 66 -11.09 -24.50 4.13
C ASP A 66 -10.57 -23.40 5.06
N SER A 67 -9.79 -23.83 6.04
CA SER A 67 -8.99 -22.97 6.91
C SER A 67 -7.52 -23.27 6.67
N VAL A 68 -6.84 -22.36 5.98
CA VAL A 68 -5.45 -22.54 5.56
C VAL A 68 -4.54 -21.66 6.39
N SER A 69 -3.59 -22.27 7.10
CA SER A 69 -2.54 -21.57 7.84
C SER A 69 -1.31 -21.37 6.95
N PHE A 70 -1.04 -20.12 6.58
CA PHE A 70 0.11 -19.72 5.80
C PHE A 70 1.39 -19.73 6.65
N ASN A 71 2.18 -20.78 6.49
CA ASN A 71 3.31 -21.12 7.36
C ASN A 71 4.68 -20.97 6.69
N LEU A 72 4.77 -20.26 5.57
CA LEU A 72 5.99 -20.03 4.80
C LEU A 72 6.01 -18.63 4.18
N THR A 73 7.12 -18.23 3.56
CA THR A 73 7.19 -16.99 2.76
C THR A 73 7.21 -17.38 1.29
N THR A 74 6.27 -16.86 0.50
CA THR A 74 6.20 -17.15 -0.95
C THR A 74 5.58 -16.00 -1.73
N THR A 75 5.68 -16.12 -3.04
CA THR A 75 5.03 -15.25 -4.03
C THR A 75 4.02 -16.06 -4.82
N ILE A 76 2.86 -15.48 -5.07
CA ILE A 76 1.81 -15.99 -5.97
C ILE A 76 1.39 -14.89 -6.94
N TYR A 77 0.68 -15.26 -8.00
CA TYR A 77 0.20 -14.26 -8.96
C TYR A 77 -1.05 -13.55 -8.44
N LYS A 78 -2.11 -14.31 -8.13
CA LYS A 78 -3.40 -13.78 -7.67
C LYS A 78 -3.92 -14.63 -6.51
N LEU A 79 -4.66 -14.02 -5.58
CA LEU A 79 -5.31 -14.72 -4.49
C LEU A 79 -6.80 -14.41 -4.47
N VAL A 80 -7.63 -15.45 -4.38
CA VAL A 80 -9.07 -15.38 -4.18
C VAL A 80 -9.42 -16.18 -2.93
N ILE A 81 -10.10 -15.56 -1.98
CA ILE A 81 -10.59 -16.22 -0.76
C ILE A 81 -12.11 -16.33 -0.83
N ASN A 82 -12.62 -17.52 -0.53
CA ASN A 82 -14.04 -17.86 -0.54
C ASN A 82 -14.68 -17.70 -1.95
N ASP A 83 -14.15 -18.41 -2.94
CA ASP A 83 -14.63 -18.35 -4.33
C ASP A 83 -16.10 -18.80 -4.51
N ASP A 84 -16.65 -19.54 -3.54
CA ASP A 84 -18.02 -20.09 -3.54
C ASP A 84 -18.87 -19.67 -2.32
N ALA A 85 -18.53 -18.54 -1.70
CA ALA A 85 -19.41 -17.68 -0.90
C ALA A 85 -20.07 -18.27 0.37
N THR A 86 -19.48 -19.25 1.06
CA THR A 86 -19.97 -19.66 2.39
C THR A 86 -19.02 -19.23 3.51
N SER A 87 -17.86 -19.87 3.64
CA SER A 87 -16.79 -19.42 4.54
C SER A 87 -15.43 -19.91 4.06
N ALA A 88 -14.38 -19.13 4.19
CA ALA A 88 -13.02 -19.60 4.00
C ALA A 88 -12.07 -18.76 4.85
N ILE A 89 -11.03 -19.36 5.42
CA ILE A 89 -10.09 -18.65 6.29
C ILE A 89 -8.68 -18.81 5.73
N LEU A 90 -7.98 -17.69 5.57
CA LEU A 90 -6.54 -17.66 5.41
C LEU A 90 -5.92 -17.02 6.65
N GLU A 91 -5.27 -17.83 7.46
CA GLU A 91 -4.51 -17.36 8.62
C GLU A 91 -3.05 -17.10 8.20
N ILE A 92 -2.52 -15.91 8.44
CA ILE A 92 -1.12 -15.58 8.13
C ILE A 92 -0.25 -15.79 9.36
N GLY A 93 0.67 -16.76 9.25
CA GLY A 93 1.54 -17.16 10.35
C GLY A 93 0.88 -18.19 11.26
N ASN A 94 1.66 -19.14 11.76
CA ASN A 94 1.21 -20.17 12.71
C ASN A 94 2.26 -20.43 13.81
N ASN A 95 3.24 -19.53 13.92
CA ASN A 95 4.35 -19.56 14.88
C ASN A 95 5.02 -18.18 14.91
N ALA A 96 5.96 -17.99 15.85
CA ALA A 96 6.72 -16.74 16.03
C ALA A 96 7.70 -16.38 14.89
N THR A 97 7.61 -17.02 13.71
CA THR A 97 8.42 -16.66 12.54
C THR A 97 7.62 -15.71 11.65
N ALA A 98 8.17 -14.52 11.39
CA ALA A 98 7.56 -13.56 10.47
C ALA A 98 7.42 -14.17 9.07
N ARG A 99 6.28 -13.92 8.43
CA ARG A 99 5.92 -14.46 7.11
C ARG A 99 5.58 -13.34 6.17
N THR A 100 5.91 -13.53 4.90
CA THR A 100 5.53 -12.60 3.84
C THR A 100 4.83 -13.37 2.72
N LEU A 101 3.58 -13.00 2.46
CA LEU A 101 2.85 -13.41 1.27
C LEU A 101 2.91 -12.28 0.24
N THR A 102 3.56 -12.52 -0.90
CA THR A 102 3.56 -11.56 -2.01
C THR A 102 2.57 -11.99 -3.07
N ILE A 103 1.69 -11.08 -3.49
CA ILE A 103 0.65 -11.29 -4.49
C ILE A 103 0.94 -10.31 -5.62
N ASN A 104 1.43 -10.79 -6.76
CA ASN A 104 1.89 -9.93 -7.86
C ASN A 104 0.75 -9.17 -8.57
N SER A 105 -0.47 -9.67 -8.48
CA SER A 105 -1.69 -9.15 -9.10
C SER A 105 -2.72 -8.85 -8.01
N ALA A 106 -3.99 -9.25 -8.19
CA ALA A 106 -5.07 -8.92 -7.29
C ALA A 106 -5.18 -9.85 -6.06
N LEU A 107 -5.61 -9.27 -4.94
CA LEU A 107 -6.17 -9.96 -3.78
C LEU A 107 -7.67 -9.69 -3.74
N ILE A 108 -8.47 -10.76 -3.87
CA ILE A 108 -9.93 -10.72 -3.81
C ILE A 108 -10.37 -11.51 -2.58
N LEU A 109 -10.98 -10.82 -1.62
CA LEU A 109 -11.59 -11.41 -0.43
C LEU A 109 -13.11 -11.31 -0.58
N ASN A 110 -13.76 -12.41 -0.95
CA ASN A 110 -15.20 -12.44 -1.15
C ASN A 110 -15.95 -12.45 0.19
N SER A 111 -17.25 -12.13 0.15
CA SER A 111 -18.15 -12.20 1.32
C SER A 111 -18.08 -13.57 1.98
N GLY A 112 -17.98 -13.62 3.30
CA GLY A 112 -17.79 -14.85 4.10
C GLY A 112 -16.33 -15.33 4.19
N GLY A 113 -15.42 -14.79 3.37
CA GLY A 113 -14.00 -15.05 3.50
C GLY A 113 -13.38 -14.23 4.64
N THR A 114 -12.39 -14.80 5.31
CA THR A 114 -11.59 -14.15 6.35
C THR A 114 -10.11 -14.27 6.02
N ILE A 115 -9.38 -13.17 6.17
CA ILE A 115 -7.93 -13.18 6.32
C ILE A 115 -7.63 -12.70 7.72
N GLN A 116 -6.83 -13.44 8.48
CA GLN A 116 -6.50 -13.07 9.87
C GLN A 116 -5.03 -13.30 10.20
N ALA A 117 -4.50 -12.56 11.18
CA ALA A 117 -3.18 -12.86 11.73
C ALA A 117 -3.23 -14.12 12.61
N GLY A 118 -2.22 -14.97 12.54
CA GLY A 118 -2.07 -16.08 13.49
C GLY A 118 -1.80 -15.58 14.91
N GLY A 119 -2.22 -16.33 15.93
CA GLY A 119 -2.21 -15.89 17.33
C GLY A 119 -0.84 -15.75 18.03
N THR A 120 0.28 -15.73 17.30
CA THR A 120 1.63 -15.66 17.87
C THR A 120 2.24 -14.28 17.78
N SER A 121 2.94 -13.82 18.82
CA SER A 121 3.47 -12.45 18.94
C SER A 121 4.55 -12.09 17.89
N THR A 122 4.14 -11.83 16.66
CA THR A 122 5.01 -11.49 15.52
C THR A 122 4.20 -10.76 14.46
N ASN A 123 4.87 -9.86 13.72
CA ASN A 123 4.25 -9.16 12.60
C ASN A 123 4.56 -9.89 11.28
N HIS A 124 3.53 -10.14 10.51
CA HIS A 124 3.58 -10.71 9.17
C HIS A 124 3.35 -9.61 8.12
N THR A 125 3.44 -9.96 6.85
CA THR A 125 3.20 -9.02 5.75
C THR A 125 2.44 -9.68 4.61
N ILE A 126 1.41 -8.99 4.12
CA ILE A 126 0.84 -9.24 2.81
C ILE A 126 1.29 -8.10 1.90
N SER A 127 1.98 -8.43 0.81
CA SER A 127 2.30 -7.47 -0.24
C SER A 127 1.38 -7.67 -1.44
N VAL A 128 0.66 -6.63 -1.84
CA VAL A 128 -0.30 -6.66 -2.96
C VAL A 128 0.21 -5.78 -4.09
N GLY A 129 0.35 -6.39 -5.27
CA GLY A 129 0.84 -5.77 -6.49
C GLY A 129 -0.22 -5.01 -7.28
N GLY A 130 -1.42 -5.58 -7.36
CA GLY A 130 -2.60 -5.07 -8.06
C GLY A 130 -3.75 -4.73 -7.11
N ASP A 131 -4.99 -4.93 -7.56
CA ASP A 131 -6.19 -4.54 -6.81
C ASP A 131 -6.35 -5.29 -5.48
N LEU A 132 -6.87 -4.59 -4.47
CA LEU A 132 -7.29 -5.16 -3.20
C LEU A 132 -8.78 -4.96 -3.05
N GLN A 133 -9.55 -6.02 -3.28
CA GLN A 133 -11.01 -6.01 -3.13
C GLN A 133 -11.39 -6.79 -1.88
N ASN A 134 -12.05 -6.13 -0.92
CA ASN A 134 -12.52 -6.77 0.30
C ASN A 134 -14.04 -6.64 0.45
N SER A 135 -14.72 -7.76 0.31
CA SER A 135 -16.13 -7.96 0.65
C SER A 135 -16.34 -8.89 1.85
N GLY A 136 -15.26 -9.41 2.44
CA GLY A 136 -15.25 -10.32 3.60
C GLY A 136 -14.73 -9.63 4.86
N ASN A 137 -13.95 -10.36 5.67
CA ASN A 137 -13.31 -9.88 6.89
C ASN A 137 -11.79 -9.88 6.77
N LEU A 138 -11.17 -8.71 6.66
CA LEU A 138 -9.73 -8.55 6.72
C LEU A 138 -9.35 -8.14 8.15
N ASP A 139 -8.84 -9.08 8.92
CA ASP A 139 -8.46 -8.92 10.32
C ASP A 139 -6.92 -8.89 10.46
N CYS A 140 -6.32 -7.71 10.33
CA CYS A 140 -4.87 -7.58 10.37
C CYS A 140 -4.30 -7.46 11.79
N GLU A 141 -5.13 -7.45 12.84
CA GLU A 141 -4.66 -7.19 14.19
C GLU A 141 -5.20 -8.21 15.18
N THR A 142 -4.30 -8.74 16.00
CA THR A 142 -4.68 -9.43 17.23
C THR A 142 -3.94 -8.78 18.39
N ALA A 143 -4.33 -9.14 19.61
CA ALA A 143 -3.70 -8.61 20.83
C ALA A 143 -2.17 -8.80 20.89
N SER A 144 -1.61 -9.74 20.13
CA SER A 144 -0.18 -10.06 20.15
C SER A 144 0.48 -10.03 18.76
N ALA A 145 -0.26 -10.25 17.67
CA ALA A 145 0.26 -10.40 16.31
C ALA A 145 -0.38 -9.42 15.34
N GLY A 146 0.18 -9.27 14.15
CA GLY A 146 -0.50 -8.51 13.10
C GLY A 146 0.03 -8.71 11.70
N ILE A 147 -0.71 -8.20 10.73
CA ILE A 147 -0.37 -8.22 9.31
C ILE A 147 -0.16 -6.77 8.86
N ASN A 148 1.03 -6.48 8.38
CA ASN A 148 1.27 -5.24 7.64
C ASN A 148 0.87 -5.43 6.18
N ILE A 149 0.25 -4.41 5.58
CA ILE A 149 -0.10 -4.41 4.17
C ILE A 149 0.89 -3.53 3.41
N THR A 150 1.54 -4.11 2.41
CA THR A 150 2.42 -3.36 1.50
C THR A 150 1.81 -3.30 0.10
N PHE A 151 1.44 -2.10 -0.34
CA PHE A 151 1.07 -1.85 -1.72
C PHE A 151 2.35 -1.70 -2.56
N GLY A 152 2.72 -2.78 -3.25
CA GLY A 152 4.00 -2.93 -3.96
C GLY A 152 3.84 -3.20 -5.46
N GLY A 153 4.91 -3.53 -6.17
CA GLY A 153 4.86 -3.89 -7.59
C GLY A 153 4.58 -2.72 -8.56
N GLY A 154 4.53 -3.02 -9.86
CA GLY A 154 4.41 -2.03 -10.95
C GLY A 154 3.00 -1.87 -11.54
N ILE A 155 2.00 -2.54 -10.97
CA ILE A 155 0.63 -2.51 -11.49
C ILE A 155 -0.16 -1.46 -10.70
N LYS A 156 -1.11 -0.76 -11.34
CA LYS A 156 -2.08 0.06 -10.61
C LYS A 156 -2.87 -0.79 -9.61
N CYS A 157 -3.05 -0.30 -8.40
CA CYS A 157 -3.85 -0.93 -7.35
C CYS A 157 -5.08 -0.06 -7.05
N VAL A 158 -6.26 -0.67 -7.01
CA VAL A 158 -7.48 -0.07 -6.47
C VAL A 158 -7.86 -0.81 -5.18
N ILE A 159 -8.02 -0.06 -4.09
CA ILE A 159 -8.58 -0.55 -2.83
C ILE A 159 -10.08 -0.34 -2.88
N SER A 160 -10.86 -1.42 -2.78
CA SER A 160 -12.32 -1.39 -2.96
C SER A 160 -13.04 -2.44 -2.11
N GLY A 161 -14.36 -2.33 -2.09
CA GLY A 161 -15.25 -3.23 -1.35
C GLY A 161 -15.70 -2.67 0.00
N SER A 162 -16.71 -3.32 0.57
CA SER A 162 -17.46 -2.91 1.75
C SER A 162 -17.37 -3.92 2.91
N GLY A 163 -16.42 -4.86 2.82
CA GLY A 163 -16.14 -5.80 3.90
C GLY A 163 -15.67 -5.11 5.18
N THR A 164 -15.45 -5.88 6.24
CA THR A 164 -14.82 -5.40 7.47
C THR A 164 -13.32 -5.32 7.29
N TRP A 165 -12.75 -4.26 7.82
CA TRP A 165 -11.32 -3.98 7.78
C TRP A 165 -10.85 -3.73 9.21
N ASP A 166 -9.83 -4.46 9.60
CA ASP A 166 -8.94 -4.13 10.70
C ASP A 166 -7.55 -4.01 10.08
N THR A 167 -6.95 -2.82 10.18
CA THR A 167 -5.69 -2.49 9.52
C THR A 167 -4.65 -2.12 10.55
N ARG A 168 -3.46 -2.70 10.42
CA ARG A 168 -2.29 -2.37 11.25
C ARG A 168 -1.34 -1.42 10.53
N GLY A 169 -0.18 -1.90 10.08
CA GLY A 169 0.79 -1.08 9.34
C GLY A 169 0.52 -1.04 7.84
N LEU A 170 0.59 0.14 7.24
CA LEU A 170 0.45 0.34 5.81
C LEU A 170 1.75 0.85 5.19
N THR A 171 2.16 0.28 4.07
CA THR A 171 3.33 0.75 3.31
C THR A 171 2.97 0.95 1.84
N PHE A 172 3.25 2.15 1.32
CA PHE A 172 3.09 2.52 -0.09
C PHE A 172 4.46 2.59 -0.77
N ASN A 173 4.79 1.53 -1.50
CA ASN A 173 6.10 1.36 -2.13
C ASN A 173 5.98 0.64 -3.48
N LYS A 174 5.43 1.33 -4.47
CA LYS A 174 5.32 0.81 -5.85
C LYS A 174 6.67 0.67 -6.52
N SER A 175 6.75 0.08 -7.70
CA SER A 175 8.02 -0.08 -8.44
C SER A 175 8.50 1.23 -9.07
N ALA A 176 7.58 2.05 -9.60
CA ALA A 176 7.86 3.37 -10.16
C ALA A 176 7.07 4.49 -9.45
N ALA A 177 7.55 5.74 -9.57
CA ALA A 177 6.87 6.91 -9.01
C ALA A 177 5.54 7.23 -9.71
N SER A 178 5.33 6.71 -10.93
CA SER A 178 4.11 6.87 -11.72
C SER A 178 3.02 5.84 -11.40
N ASP A 179 3.36 4.76 -10.70
CA ASP A 179 2.41 3.70 -10.37
C ASP A 179 1.50 4.15 -9.23
N SER A 180 0.24 3.75 -9.26
CA SER A 180 -0.78 4.28 -8.34
C SER A 180 -1.40 3.23 -7.43
N VAL A 181 -1.80 3.70 -6.25
CA VAL A 181 -2.70 3.06 -5.30
C VAL A 181 -3.88 4.02 -5.14
N ILE A 182 -5.08 3.58 -5.48
CA ILE A 182 -6.29 4.41 -5.42
C ILE A 182 -7.23 3.84 -4.37
N ASN A 183 -7.52 4.62 -3.34
CA ASN A 183 -8.50 4.25 -2.33
C ASN A 183 -9.91 4.68 -2.77
N ARG A 184 -10.80 3.70 -2.91
CA ARG A 184 -12.23 3.87 -3.20
C ARG A 184 -13.11 3.10 -2.20
N SER A 185 -12.56 2.72 -1.05
CA SER A 185 -13.30 2.02 0.00
C SER A 185 -13.50 2.93 1.20
N SER A 186 -14.77 3.23 1.50
CA SER A 186 -15.17 3.90 2.74
C SER A 186 -14.77 3.10 3.97
N ALA A 187 -15.02 1.78 3.94
CA ALA A 187 -14.72 0.89 5.05
C ALA A 187 -13.22 0.83 5.37
N PHE A 188 -12.36 0.77 4.34
CA PHE A 188 -10.91 0.89 4.53
C PHE A 188 -10.52 2.26 5.13
N SER A 189 -11.11 3.36 4.65
CA SER A 189 -10.77 4.69 5.16
C SER A 189 -11.07 4.82 6.65
N GLN A 190 -12.20 4.27 7.08
CA GLN A 190 -12.65 4.29 8.47
C GLN A 190 -11.84 3.35 9.38
N SER A 191 -11.30 2.23 8.85
CA SER A 191 -10.50 1.29 9.64
C SER A 191 -9.08 1.78 9.92
N VAL A 192 -8.56 2.65 9.05
CA VAL A 192 -7.24 3.26 9.23
C VAL A 192 -7.38 4.36 10.28
N ASP A 193 -7.34 3.94 11.54
CA ASP A 193 -7.25 4.83 12.69
C ASP A 193 -5.79 5.12 12.98
N GLY A 194 -5.47 6.38 13.28
CA GLY A 194 -4.10 6.92 13.36
C GLY A 194 -3.21 6.31 14.45
N SER A 195 -3.63 5.21 15.07
CA SER A 195 -2.87 4.39 16.01
C SER A 195 -1.68 3.68 15.36
N TYR A 196 -1.69 3.50 14.04
CA TYR A 196 -0.60 2.85 13.30
C TYR A 196 0.08 3.76 12.28
N SER A 197 1.34 3.44 11.96
CA SER A 197 2.14 4.21 11.02
C SER A 197 1.82 3.83 9.57
N ALA A 198 1.63 4.85 8.73
CA ALA A 198 1.66 4.72 7.28
C ALA A 198 3.06 5.12 6.78
N THR A 199 3.69 4.26 5.98
CA THR A 199 5.00 4.52 5.38
C THR A 199 4.86 4.88 3.91
N TRP A 200 5.40 6.03 3.54
CA TRP A 200 5.26 6.65 2.22
C TRP A 200 6.60 6.68 1.48
N THR A 201 6.86 5.71 0.60
CA THR A 201 8.18 5.55 -0.03
C THR A 201 8.18 5.96 -1.51
N ARG A 202 7.26 5.41 -2.31
CA ARG A 202 7.27 5.58 -3.76
C ARG A 202 5.91 5.26 -4.40
N GLY A 203 5.55 6.05 -5.40
CA GLY A 203 4.32 5.91 -6.19
C GLY A 203 3.35 7.07 -5.98
N ILE A 204 2.11 6.88 -6.42
CA ILE A 204 1.00 7.81 -6.24
C ILE A 204 -0.04 7.16 -5.34
N TYR A 205 -0.40 7.78 -4.22
CA TYR A 205 -1.61 7.42 -3.47
C TYR A 205 -2.71 8.42 -3.80
N SER A 206 -3.87 7.95 -4.24
CA SER A 206 -5.05 8.77 -4.53
C SER A 206 -6.17 8.42 -3.55
N HIS A 207 -6.71 9.41 -2.86
CA HIS A 207 -7.88 9.25 -2.00
C HIS A 207 -9.14 9.76 -2.73
N GLU A 208 -9.99 8.84 -3.17
CA GLU A 208 -11.18 9.07 -4.01
C GLU A 208 -12.47 8.66 -3.30
N VAL A 209 -12.54 8.89 -1.99
CA VAL A 209 -13.68 8.54 -1.14
C VAL A 209 -13.96 9.69 -0.16
N THR A 210 -15.22 9.91 0.18
CA THR A 210 -15.69 11.05 0.99
C THR A 210 -15.39 10.92 2.48
N ASP A 211 -15.08 9.71 2.94
CA ASP A 211 -14.70 9.45 4.32
C ASP A 211 -13.33 10.06 4.66
N THR A 212 -13.01 10.06 5.95
CA THR A 212 -11.71 10.50 6.45
C THR A 212 -10.79 9.31 6.67
N VAL A 213 -9.52 9.41 6.28
CA VAL A 213 -8.47 8.46 6.63
C VAL A 213 -7.41 9.10 7.52
N LYS A 214 -6.93 8.39 8.55
CA LYS A 214 -5.87 8.89 9.45
C LYS A 214 -4.55 8.16 9.23
N MET A 215 -3.75 8.68 8.31
CA MET A 215 -2.51 8.05 7.87
C MET A 215 -1.30 8.54 8.69
N GLY A 216 -1.13 7.94 9.87
CA GLY A 216 0.11 8.01 10.64
C GLY A 216 -0.05 8.67 12.01
N GLN A 217 0.60 8.04 13.00
CA GLN A 217 0.81 8.57 14.34
C GLN A 217 2.15 9.31 14.41
N GLY A 218 2.16 10.52 15.00
CA GLY A 218 3.42 11.22 15.25
C GLY A 218 4.05 11.80 13.96
N ASN A 219 5.36 11.68 13.79
CA ASN A 219 6.06 12.29 12.66
C ASN A 219 5.90 11.46 11.38
N THR A 220 5.50 12.10 10.29
CA THR A 220 5.29 11.46 8.98
C THR A 220 6.27 12.05 7.97
N THR A 221 6.89 11.19 7.16
CA THR A 221 7.70 11.62 6.01
C THR A 221 7.08 11.12 4.73
N ILE A 222 6.80 12.04 3.80
CA ILE A 222 6.39 11.73 2.43
C ILE A 222 7.66 11.78 1.57
N SER A 223 8.16 10.61 1.18
CA SER A 223 9.46 10.49 0.49
C SER A 223 9.49 11.15 -0.89
N ALA A 224 10.69 11.46 -1.40
CA ALA A 224 10.90 12.20 -2.65
C ALA A 224 10.20 11.63 -3.90
N ASN A 225 10.03 10.31 -3.98
CA ASN A 225 9.38 9.63 -5.10
C ASN A 225 7.89 9.31 -4.85
N MET A 226 7.30 9.92 -3.83
CA MET A 226 5.90 9.75 -3.47
C MET A 226 5.06 10.96 -3.87
N THR A 227 3.86 10.71 -4.38
CA THR A 227 2.80 11.71 -4.53
C THR A 227 1.59 11.27 -3.74
N ILE A 228 1.07 12.14 -2.86
CA ILE A 228 -0.27 11.98 -2.27
C ILE A 228 -1.22 12.91 -3.04
N ASN A 229 -2.31 12.35 -3.57
CA ASN A 229 -3.35 13.06 -4.30
C ASN A 229 -4.69 12.96 -3.58
N MET A 230 -5.16 14.08 -3.05
CA MET A 230 -6.42 14.19 -2.32
C MET A 230 -7.50 14.74 -3.24
N VAL A 231 -8.43 13.88 -3.64
CA VAL A 231 -9.50 14.22 -4.59
C VAL A 231 -10.77 14.66 -3.87
N THR A 232 -11.13 13.97 -2.78
CA THR A 232 -12.29 14.30 -1.94
C THR A 232 -12.07 13.75 -0.51
N GLY A 233 -13.05 13.93 0.37
CA GLY A 233 -13.04 13.40 1.74
C GLY A 233 -12.05 14.09 2.68
N GLY A 234 -11.51 13.34 3.62
CA GLY A 234 -10.59 13.82 4.65
C GLY A 234 -9.30 13.00 4.73
N MET A 235 -8.18 13.64 5.00
CA MET A 235 -6.94 12.94 5.36
C MET A 235 -6.25 13.63 6.53
N TYR A 236 -5.86 12.85 7.53
CA TYR A 236 -4.92 13.28 8.55
C TYR A 236 -3.57 12.66 8.25
N LEU A 237 -2.56 13.51 8.08
CA LEU A 237 -1.15 13.11 8.05
C LEU A 237 -0.56 13.55 9.39
N SER A 238 0.17 12.65 10.05
CA SER A 238 0.80 12.99 11.33
C SER A 238 -0.24 13.41 12.39
N ASP A 239 -1.20 12.53 12.66
CA ASP A 239 -2.16 12.72 13.77
C ASP A 239 -1.42 12.44 15.09
N GLY A 240 -1.31 13.46 15.93
CA GLY A 240 -0.61 13.38 17.21
C GLY A 240 -1.53 12.86 18.30
N THR A 241 -1.02 11.95 19.14
CA THR A 241 -1.55 11.83 20.49
C THR A 241 -1.12 13.04 21.31
N VAL A 242 -1.88 13.33 22.37
CA VAL A 242 -1.93 14.59 23.15
C VAL A 242 -0.57 15.21 23.53
N THR A 243 0.51 14.42 23.62
CA THR A 243 1.80 14.85 24.18
C THR A 243 2.88 15.17 23.15
N ALA A 244 2.73 14.77 21.89
CA ALA A 244 3.73 15.01 20.86
C ALA A 244 3.31 16.18 19.95
N THR A 245 4.28 16.96 19.48
CA THR A 245 4.10 17.97 18.42
C THR A 245 4.48 17.31 17.10
N PRO A 246 3.54 16.66 16.39
CA PRO A 246 3.88 15.89 15.20
C PRO A 246 4.35 16.82 14.07
N THR A 247 5.38 16.41 13.34
CA THR A 247 5.84 17.12 12.13
C THR A 247 5.62 16.27 10.89
N THR A 248 5.18 16.92 9.80
CA THR A 248 5.03 16.31 8.48
C THR A 248 6.18 16.80 7.64
N THR A 249 7.11 15.92 7.27
CA THR A 249 8.18 16.23 6.33
C THR A 249 7.76 15.85 4.93
N LEU A 250 7.61 16.84 4.06
CA LEU A 250 7.29 16.65 2.65
C LEU A 250 8.58 16.68 1.84
N GLN A 251 8.97 15.54 1.27
CA GLN A 251 10.06 15.43 0.31
C GLN A 251 9.58 15.18 -1.12
N GLY A 252 8.44 14.52 -1.27
CA GLY A 252 7.77 14.32 -2.56
C GLY A 252 6.71 15.38 -2.84
N THR A 253 5.57 14.93 -3.36
CA THR A 253 4.46 15.81 -3.75
C THR A 253 3.21 15.58 -2.89
N LEU A 254 2.57 16.67 -2.45
CA LEU A 254 1.22 16.67 -1.89
C LEU A 254 0.31 17.50 -2.80
N LYS A 255 -0.73 16.87 -3.37
CA LYS A 255 -1.74 17.51 -4.23
C LYS A 255 -3.10 17.46 -3.55
N ILE A 256 -3.78 18.59 -3.48
CA ILE A 256 -5.11 18.72 -2.91
C ILE A 256 -6.01 19.33 -3.98
N GLN A 257 -6.90 18.51 -4.51
CA GLN A 257 -7.83 18.86 -5.58
C GLN A 257 -9.25 19.08 -5.02
N GLY A 258 -9.55 18.44 -3.88
CA GLY A 258 -10.79 18.60 -3.13
C GLY A 258 -10.66 17.98 -1.73
N GLY A 259 -11.73 18.07 -0.93
CA GLY A 259 -11.74 17.56 0.44
C GLY A 259 -10.91 18.41 1.42
N GLN A 260 -10.49 17.78 2.52
CA GLN A 260 -9.68 18.38 3.56
C GLN A 260 -8.44 17.52 3.86
N VAL A 261 -7.28 18.16 3.96
CA VAL A 261 -6.05 17.54 4.47
C VAL A 261 -5.63 18.26 5.74
N ASN A 262 -5.50 17.54 6.82
CA ASN A 262 -4.95 18.00 8.08
C ASN A 262 -3.55 17.42 8.21
N VAL A 263 -2.53 18.27 8.33
CA VAL A 263 -1.15 17.83 8.51
C VAL A 263 -0.64 18.27 9.87
N SER A 264 0.13 17.40 10.51
CA SER A 264 0.71 17.67 11.82
C SER A 264 -0.35 18.07 12.83
N TYR A 265 -1.48 17.37 12.81
CA TYR A 265 -2.66 17.73 13.58
C TYR A 265 -2.53 17.23 15.02
N ASN A 266 -2.71 18.13 15.98
CA ASN A 266 -2.89 17.80 17.40
C ASN A 266 -4.03 18.65 17.97
N ASN A 267 -5.08 17.99 18.45
CA ASN A 267 -6.30 18.64 18.98
C ASN A 267 -6.16 19.20 20.41
N THR A 268 -5.02 18.98 21.07
CA THR A 268 -4.82 19.33 22.48
C THR A 268 -3.56 20.14 22.74
N ALA A 269 -2.57 20.09 21.85
CA ALA A 269 -1.36 20.88 21.99
C ALA A 269 -1.66 22.36 21.72
N THR A 270 -1.42 23.19 22.73
CA THR A 270 -1.25 24.63 22.57
C THR A 270 0.22 24.91 22.20
N GLY A 271 0.46 25.76 21.19
CA GLY A 271 1.81 26.16 20.79
C GLY A 271 2.24 25.78 19.37
N HIS A 272 3.07 26.67 18.80
CA HIS A 272 3.37 26.80 17.36
C HIS A 272 4.36 25.79 16.76
N TYR A 273 4.46 24.56 17.28
CA TYR A 273 5.52 23.62 16.86
C TYR A 273 5.07 22.62 15.78
N GLN A 274 3.78 22.56 15.48
CA GLN A 274 3.23 21.77 14.38
C GLN A 274 3.67 22.38 13.04
N ALA A 275 4.20 21.57 12.13
CA ALA A 275 4.74 22.08 10.88
C ALA A 275 4.63 21.09 9.71
N LEU A 276 4.34 21.65 8.53
CA LEU A 276 4.62 21.02 7.24
C LEU A 276 5.95 21.55 6.73
N ASP A 277 6.98 20.71 6.75
CA ASP A 277 8.34 21.07 6.38
C ASP A 277 8.66 20.55 4.96
N LEU A 278 8.90 21.48 4.03
CA LEU A 278 9.36 21.19 2.67
C LEU A 278 10.90 21.26 2.63
N THR A 279 11.56 20.11 2.75
CA THR A 279 12.99 20.03 3.10
C THR A 279 13.93 19.70 1.94
N VAL A 280 13.43 19.27 0.78
CA VAL A 280 14.27 18.90 -0.37
C VAL A 280 13.79 19.57 -1.66
N ALA A 281 14.62 19.50 -2.70
CA ALA A 281 14.34 20.14 -3.98
C ALA A 281 13.12 19.56 -4.71
N THR A 282 12.75 18.32 -4.42
CA THR A 282 11.58 17.65 -5.00
C THR A 282 10.27 17.97 -4.26
N SER A 283 10.34 18.67 -3.12
CA SER A 283 9.18 19.00 -2.30
C SER A 283 8.22 19.91 -3.05
N THR A 284 7.02 19.39 -3.34
CA THR A 284 6.00 20.11 -4.12
C THR A 284 4.66 20.06 -3.39
N LEU A 285 4.10 21.22 -3.03
CA LEU A 285 2.75 21.35 -2.52
C LEU A 285 1.87 22.03 -3.57
N VAL A 286 0.77 21.38 -3.94
CA VAL A 286 -0.21 21.91 -4.90
C VAL A 286 -1.60 21.86 -4.27
N VAL A 287 -2.26 23.00 -4.17
CA VAL A 287 -3.66 23.11 -3.71
C VAL A 287 -4.47 23.76 -4.84
N THR A 288 -5.23 22.95 -5.57
CA THR A 288 -6.11 23.42 -6.65
C THR A 288 -7.59 23.45 -6.26
N GLY A 289 -7.93 22.86 -5.13
CA GLY A 289 -9.25 22.91 -4.52
C GLY A 289 -9.20 22.31 -3.11
N GLY A 290 -10.29 22.40 -2.36
CA GLY A 290 -10.35 21.90 -0.99
C GLY A 290 -9.49 22.69 0.00
N THR A 291 -9.23 22.11 1.16
CA THR A 291 -8.59 22.79 2.29
C THR A 291 -7.38 22.02 2.81
N LEU A 292 -6.23 22.69 2.93
CA LEU A 292 -5.11 22.26 3.75
C LEU A 292 -5.15 22.95 5.11
N ASN A 293 -5.19 22.20 6.19
CA ASN A 293 -4.99 22.68 7.55
C ASN A 293 -3.63 22.20 8.05
N ILE A 294 -2.80 23.10 8.53
CA ILE A 294 -1.54 22.77 9.21
C ILE A 294 -1.76 23.03 10.69
N GLY A 295 -1.50 22.05 11.56
CA GLY A 295 -1.69 22.19 13.01
C GLY A 295 -3.07 21.77 13.51
N GLY A 296 -3.47 22.27 14.68
CA GLY A 296 -4.67 21.86 15.41
C GLY A 296 -5.92 22.70 15.12
N THR A 297 -7.01 22.41 15.83
CA THR A 297 -8.29 23.14 15.70
C THR A 297 -8.30 24.52 16.35
N THR A 298 -7.47 24.73 17.37
CA THR A 298 -7.40 25.98 18.12
C THR A 298 -6.32 26.93 17.60
N GLU A 299 -5.24 26.38 17.05
CA GLU A 299 -4.12 27.13 16.48
C GLU A 299 -3.57 26.42 15.24
N TYR A 300 -3.39 27.18 14.17
CA TYR A 300 -2.68 26.69 13.00
C TYR A 300 -1.16 26.61 13.23
N GLY A 301 -0.50 25.68 12.56
CA GLY A 301 0.93 25.47 12.58
C GLY A 301 1.68 26.27 11.50
N ASN A 302 2.94 25.91 11.25
CA ASN A 302 3.80 26.60 10.28
C ASN A 302 3.89 25.83 8.95
N LEU A 303 3.81 26.57 7.84
CA LEU A 303 4.29 26.09 6.55
C LEU A 303 5.76 26.53 6.38
N ARG A 304 6.69 25.59 6.28
CA ARG A 304 8.13 25.91 6.18
C ARG A 304 8.74 25.47 4.86
N LEU A 305 9.38 26.40 4.16
CA LEU A 305 10.15 26.12 2.95
C LEU A 305 11.64 26.18 3.27
N ALA A 306 12.18 25.03 3.67
CA ALA A 306 13.56 24.90 4.09
C ALA A 306 14.52 24.73 2.89
N ASN A 307 14.02 24.33 1.72
CA ASN A 307 14.81 24.15 0.51
C ASN A 307 14.54 25.24 -0.55
N PRO A 308 15.58 25.83 -1.20
CA PRO A 308 15.41 26.81 -2.27
C PRO A 308 14.76 26.28 -3.55
N SER A 309 14.56 24.98 -3.72
CA SER A 309 13.87 24.43 -4.89
C SER A 309 12.50 23.85 -4.54
N ALA A 310 12.07 23.95 -3.28
CA ALA A 310 10.72 23.61 -2.89
C ALA A 310 9.70 24.55 -3.55
N SER A 311 8.54 24.01 -3.91
CA SER A 311 7.47 24.78 -4.54
C SER A 311 6.14 24.63 -3.82
N VAL A 312 5.42 25.75 -3.72
CA VAL A 312 4.03 25.80 -3.26
C VAL A 312 3.21 26.52 -4.32
N THR A 313 2.15 25.88 -4.79
CA THR A 313 1.18 26.46 -5.73
C THR A 313 -0.23 26.37 -5.15
N ILE A 314 -0.90 27.51 -5.00
CA ILE A 314 -2.31 27.60 -4.60
C ILE A 314 -3.05 28.23 -5.78
N ASN A 315 -3.91 27.44 -6.44
CA ASN A 315 -4.57 27.85 -7.67
C ASN A 315 -5.96 27.21 -7.82
N GLY A 316 -7.01 27.95 -7.48
CA GLY A 316 -8.40 27.53 -7.71
C GLY A 316 -9.36 28.25 -6.78
N ALA A 317 -10.58 28.49 -7.24
CA ALA A 317 -11.58 29.29 -6.52
C ALA A 317 -11.95 28.74 -5.13
N SER A 318 -11.79 27.43 -4.91
CA SER A 318 -12.08 26.76 -3.64
C SER A 318 -10.83 26.33 -2.85
N ALA A 319 -9.63 26.68 -3.33
CA ALA A 319 -8.37 26.30 -2.68
C ALA A 319 -8.13 27.13 -1.42
N THR A 320 -7.98 26.47 -0.27
CA THR A 320 -7.70 27.12 1.02
C THR A 320 -6.48 26.50 1.68
N VAL A 321 -5.59 27.35 2.22
CA VAL A 321 -4.48 26.93 3.08
C VAL A 321 -4.55 27.67 4.40
N ASN A 322 -4.77 26.92 5.48
CA ASN A 322 -4.82 27.43 6.83
C ASN A 322 -3.52 27.12 7.56
N ALA A 323 -2.67 28.15 7.66
CA ALA A 323 -1.40 28.12 8.36
C ALA A 323 -1.24 29.42 9.17
N GLN A 324 -0.59 29.36 10.33
CA GLN A 324 -0.36 30.55 11.15
C GLN A 324 0.80 31.37 10.62
N ARG A 325 1.88 30.72 10.18
CA ARG A 325 3.08 31.39 9.67
C ARG A 325 3.62 30.67 8.45
N TYR A 326 4.07 31.48 7.51
CA TYR A 326 4.93 31.07 6.42
C TYR A 326 6.38 31.39 6.80
N VAL A 327 7.26 30.38 6.80
CA VAL A 327 8.68 30.56 7.14
C VAL A 327 9.53 30.15 5.96
N GLN A 328 10.21 31.12 5.36
CA GLN A 328 11.29 30.89 4.40
C GLN A 328 12.62 30.99 5.15
N ASN A 329 13.40 29.91 5.15
CA ASN A 329 14.72 29.95 5.78
C ASN A 329 15.65 30.91 5.02
N PRO A 330 16.56 31.64 5.69
CA PRO A 330 17.49 32.57 5.02
C PRO A 330 18.37 31.92 3.93
N GLY A 331 18.52 30.59 3.94
CA GLY A 331 19.23 29.81 2.91
C GLY A 331 18.38 29.31 1.74
N SER A 332 17.07 29.57 1.70
CA SER A 332 16.17 29.12 0.63
C SER A 332 15.88 30.20 -0.43
N ALA A 333 16.90 30.97 -0.81
CA ALA A 333 16.85 31.86 -1.97
C ALA A 333 16.60 31.05 -3.24
N GLY A 334 15.37 31.10 -3.75
CA GLY A 334 14.91 30.34 -4.93
C GLY A 334 13.58 29.63 -4.75
N ALA A 335 13.13 29.41 -3.50
CA ALA A 335 11.88 28.69 -3.26
C ALA A 335 10.71 29.46 -3.89
N SER A 336 9.83 28.77 -4.61
CA SER A 336 8.73 29.41 -5.32
C SER A 336 7.43 29.28 -4.53
N PHE A 337 6.77 30.40 -4.29
CA PHE A 337 5.42 30.44 -3.72
C PHE A 337 4.51 31.19 -4.70
N THR A 338 3.59 30.47 -5.32
CA THR A 338 2.67 31.02 -6.33
C THR A 338 1.24 30.95 -5.82
N ILE A 339 0.59 32.11 -5.74
CA ILE A 339 -0.87 32.22 -5.61
C ILE A 339 -1.38 32.84 -6.90
N SER A 340 -2.27 32.16 -7.59
CA SER A 340 -3.04 32.74 -8.69
C SER A 340 -4.50 32.85 -8.28
N ALA A 341 -5.13 33.97 -8.64
CA ALA A 341 -6.57 34.13 -8.47
C ALA A 341 -7.28 33.06 -9.31
N GLY A 342 -8.06 32.22 -8.64
CA GLY A 342 -8.97 31.25 -9.25
C GLY A 342 -10.33 31.84 -9.57
#